data_AF-A0A099T402-F1
#
_entry.id   AF-A0A099T402-F1
#
_cell.length_a   1.000
_cell.length_b   1.000
_cell.length_c   1.000
_cell.angle_alpha   90.00
_cell.angle_beta   90.00
_cell.angle_gamma   90.00
#
_symmetry.space_group_name_H-M   'P 1'
#
loop_
_entity.id
_entity.type
_entity.pdbx_description
1 polymer ?
#
loop_
_entity_poly.entity_id
_entity_poly.type
_entity_poly.pdbx_seq_one_letter_code
_entity_poly.pdbx_strand_id
1 'polypeptide(L)'
;METIEDRVKARLIKYLGRDDTGIREDVLKLFLEGGTFTTGDVYKHLNEKKFDVSYRGVSAMVGLMNTRLGILSIDVTGDHNIYLLKEDYKPIVKAVLDNY
;
A
#
# COMPACT_ATOMS: atom_id res chain seq x y z
N MET A 1 0.59 3.17 -27.18
CA MET A 1 0.25 4.23 -26.21
C MET A 1 0.18 3.55 -24.86
N GLU A 2 0.94 4.01 -23.87
CA GLU A 2 0.98 3.38 -22.53
C GLU A 2 -0.35 3.66 -21.79
N THR A 3 -0.97 2.64 -21.20
CA THR A 3 -2.22 2.80 -20.45
C THR A 3 -1.98 3.33 -19.04
N ILE A 4 -3.03 3.77 -18.34
CA ILE A 4 -2.95 4.11 -16.92
C ILE A 4 -2.51 2.90 -16.10
N GLU A 5 -2.98 1.71 -16.48
CA GLU A 5 -2.67 0.45 -15.82
C GLU A 5 -1.17 0.12 -15.92
N ASP A 6 -0.59 0.26 -17.11
CA ASP A 6 0.85 0.05 -17.34
C ASP A 6 1.70 0.96 -16.44
N ARG A 7 1.29 2.23 -16.31
CA ARG A 7 1.97 3.22 -15.45
C ARG A 7 1.86 2.88 -13.96
N VAL A 8 0.71 2.39 -13.52
CA VAL A 8 0.52 1.93 -12.12
C VAL A 8 1.36 0.69 -11.86
N LYS A 9 1.33 -0.28 -12.78
CA LYS A 9 2.12 -1.51 -12.70
C LYS A 9 3.61 -1.22 -12.63
N ALA A 10 4.14 -0.34 -13.48
CA ALA A 10 5.55 0.06 -13.46
C ALA A 10 5.96 0.72 -12.12
N ARG A 11 5.10 1.56 -11.55
CA ARG A 11 5.33 2.17 -10.22
C ARG A 11 5.32 1.14 -9.10
N LEU A 12 4.38 0.19 -9.13
CA LEU A 12 4.30 -0.91 -8.16
C LEU A 12 5.53 -1.82 -8.21
N ILE A 13 5.94 -2.25 -9.40
CA ILE A 13 7.16 -3.08 -9.59
C ILE A 13 8.38 -2.34 -9.05
N LYS A 14 8.55 -1.05 -9.38
CA LYS A 14 9.66 -0.24 -8.87
C LYS A 14 9.63 -0.07 -7.34
N TYR A 15 8.43 0.01 -6.76
CA TYR A 15 8.25 0.14 -5.31
C TYR A 15 8.57 -1.14 -4.55
N LEU A 16 8.13 -2.29 -5.07
CA LEU A 16 8.42 -3.62 -4.52
C LEU A 16 9.85 -4.07 -4.79
N GLY A 17 10.46 -3.68 -5.91
CA GLY A 17 11.88 -3.97 -6.20
C GLY A 17 12.89 -3.27 -5.28
N ARG A 18 12.41 -2.57 -4.24
CA ARG A 18 13.20 -1.96 -3.16
C ARG A 18 12.67 -2.39 -1.79
N ASP A 19 12.00 -3.53 -1.70
CA ASP A 19 11.48 -4.10 -0.47
C ASP A 19 12.38 -5.23 0.02
N ASP A 20 13.45 -4.86 0.72
CA ASP A 20 14.40 -5.84 1.26
C ASP A 20 13.87 -6.52 2.54
N THR A 21 12.69 -6.09 3.02
CA THR A 21 12.13 -6.45 4.32
C THR A 21 10.84 -7.27 4.23
N GLY A 22 10.19 -7.31 3.08
CA GLY A 22 8.85 -7.87 2.89
C GLY A 22 7.71 -7.00 3.43
N ILE A 23 8.02 -5.83 4.03
CA ILE A 23 7.01 -4.97 4.66
C ILE A 23 6.06 -4.38 3.60
N ARG A 24 6.57 -3.98 2.43
CA ARG A 24 5.75 -3.33 1.41
C ARG A 24 4.82 -4.33 0.75
N GLU A 25 5.32 -5.54 0.50
CA GLU A 25 4.52 -6.66 0.02
C GLU A 25 3.38 -6.97 1.00
N ASP A 26 3.70 -7.08 2.30
CA ASP A 26 2.74 -7.43 3.34
C ASP A 26 1.61 -6.38 3.47
N VAL A 27 1.97 -5.09 3.45
CA VAL A 27 0.99 -3.99 3.45
C VAL A 27 0.14 -4.00 2.19
N LEU A 28 0.70 -4.29 1.01
CA LEU A 28 -0.09 -4.40 -0.21
C LEU A 28 -1.10 -5.56 -0.15
N LYS A 29 -0.72 -6.69 0.46
CA LYS A 29 -1.64 -7.82 0.70
C LYS A 29 -2.77 -7.43 1.65
N LEU A 30 -2.46 -6.73 2.74
CA LEU A 30 -3.47 -6.20 3.66
C LEU A 30 -4.51 -5.32 2.94
N PHE A 31 -4.05 -4.39 2.10
CA PHE A 31 -4.96 -3.55 1.32
C PHE A 31 -5.76 -4.33 0.25
N LEU A 32 -5.20 -5.42 -0.28
CA LEU A 32 -5.85 -6.26 -1.28
C LEU A 32 -6.95 -7.17 -0.67
N GLU A 33 -6.78 -7.61 0.57
CA GLU A 33 -7.81 -8.31 1.36
C GLU A 33 -9.08 -7.43 1.53
N GLY A 34 -8.91 -6.12 1.43
CA GLY A 34 -9.98 -5.12 1.37
C GLY A 34 -10.24 -4.44 2.72
N GLY A 35 -11.20 -3.51 2.72
CA GLY A 35 -11.50 -2.68 3.89
C GLY A 35 -10.76 -1.35 3.90
N THR A 36 -10.99 -0.60 4.96
CA THR A 36 -10.43 0.74 5.19
C THR A 36 -9.45 0.68 6.35
N PHE A 37 -8.31 1.35 6.21
CA PHE A 37 -7.23 1.29 7.19
C PHE A 37 -6.71 2.69 7.53
N THR A 38 -6.48 2.95 8.80
CA THR A 38 -5.67 4.08 9.25
C THR A 38 -4.18 3.70 9.24
N THR A 39 -3.30 4.69 9.40
CA THR A 39 -1.87 4.40 9.68
C THR A 39 -1.70 3.55 10.94
N GLY A 40 -2.57 3.72 11.95
CA GLY A 40 -2.56 2.92 13.17
C GLY A 40 -2.85 1.45 12.91
N ASP A 41 -3.81 1.15 12.05
CA ASP A 41 -4.17 -0.22 11.68
C ASP A 41 -3.03 -0.92 10.95
N VAL A 42 -2.41 -0.24 9.99
CA VAL A 42 -1.23 -0.76 9.27
C VAL A 42 -0.05 -0.99 10.22
N TYR A 43 0.20 -0.05 11.14
CA TYR A 43 1.27 -0.20 12.12
C TYR A 43 1.02 -1.39 13.05
N LYS A 44 -0.21 -1.54 13.54
CA LYS A 44 -0.60 -2.67 14.38
C LYS A 44 -0.43 -4.00 13.66
N HIS A 45 -0.88 -4.10 12.40
CA HIS A 45 -0.72 -5.30 11.58
C HIS A 45 0.75 -5.73 11.45
N LEU A 46 1.63 -4.79 11.11
CA LEU A 46 3.06 -5.06 10.96
C LEU A 46 3.73 -5.45 12.28
N ASN A 47 3.33 -4.80 13.38
CA ASN A 47 3.85 -5.10 14.72
C ASN A 47 3.40 -6.49 15.21
N GLU A 48 2.16 -6.90 14.91
CA GLU A 48 1.64 -8.25 15.20
C GLU A 48 2.44 -9.33 14.46
N LYS A 49 2.85 -9.04 13.22
CA LYS A 49 3.76 -9.87 12.41
C LYS A 49 5.24 -9.76 12.78
N LYS A 50 5.59 -9.01 13.83
CA LYS A 50 6.95 -8.86 14.35
C LYS A 50 7.93 -8.17 13.39
N PHE A 51 7.43 -7.35 12.47
CA PHE A 51 8.31 -6.46 11.70
C PHE A 51 8.88 -5.36 12.61
N ASP A 52 10.16 -5.04 12.41
CA ASP A 52 10.80 -3.91 13.08
C ASP A 52 10.43 -2.60 12.37
N VAL A 53 9.35 -1.97 12.85
CA VAL A 53 8.82 -0.74 12.28
C VAL A 53 8.55 0.31 13.34
N SER A 54 8.76 1.58 12.97
CA SER A 54 8.27 2.72 13.74
C SER A 54 6.97 3.25 13.15
N TYR A 55 6.11 3.82 13.98
CA TYR A 55 4.87 4.46 13.53
C TYR A 55 5.15 5.54 12.46
N ARG A 56 6.22 6.33 12.64
CA ARG A 56 6.65 7.35 11.66
C ARG A 56 7.05 6.72 10.32
N GLY A 57 7.76 5.59 10.34
CA GLY A 57 8.12 4.84 9.14
C GLY A 57 6.89 4.32 8.39
N VAL A 58 5.91 3.77 9.11
CA VAL A 58 4.64 3.31 8.53
C VAL A 58 3.83 4.48 7.96
N SER A 59 3.73 5.60 8.68
CA SER A 59 3.07 6.82 8.20
C SER A 59 3.67 7.31 6.88
N ALA A 60 5.00 7.39 6.81
CA ALA A 60 5.70 7.78 5.59
C ALA A 60 5.44 6.81 4.44
N MET A 61 5.45 5.49 4.70
CA MET A 61 5.20 4.45 3.71
C MET A 61 3.78 4.53 3.14
N VAL A 62 2.75 4.60 3.99
CA VAL A 62 1.35 4.71 3.54
C VAL A 62 1.13 6.03 2.77
N GLY A 63 1.74 7.12 3.22
CA GLY A 63 1.73 8.40 2.50
C GLY A 63 2.37 8.31 1.11
N LEU A 64 3.48 7.58 0.95
CA LEU A 64 4.11 7.31 -0.34
C LEU A 64 3.22 6.43 -1.24
N MET A 65 2.54 5.43 -0.68
CA MET A 65 1.59 4.61 -1.44
C MET A 65 0.44 5.47 -1.99
N ASN A 66 -0.10 6.36 -1.16
CA ASN A 66 -1.15 7.29 -1.60
C ASN A 66 -0.66 8.26 -2.69
N THR A 67 0.44 8.96 -2.44
CA THR A 67 0.89 10.07 -3.31
C THR A 67 1.68 9.62 -4.54
N ARG A 68 2.54 8.60 -4.42
CA ARG A 68 3.42 8.15 -5.51
C ARG A 68 2.85 7.00 -6.31
N LEU A 69 2.24 6.00 -5.67
CA LEU A 69 1.59 4.91 -6.40
C LEU A 69 0.22 5.35 -6.92
N GLY A 70 -0.48 6.23 -6.18
CA GLY A 70 -1.79 6.75 -6.59
C GLY A 70 -2.92 5.73 -6.51
N ILE A 71 -2.66 4.57 -5.88
CA ILE A 71 -3.58 3.43 -5.84
C ILE A 71 -4.61 3.52 -4.72
N LEU A 72 -4.36 4.37 -3.72
CA LEU A 72 -5.24 4.55 -2.56
C LEU A 72 -6.19 5.73 -2.79
N SER A 73 -7.40 5.64 -2.25
CA SER A 73 -8.20 6.80 -1.86
C SER A 73 -7.92 7.13 -0.40
N ILE A 74 -8.15 8.39 -0.03
CA ILE A 74 -7.96 8.88 1.33
C ILE A 74 -9.19 9.70 1.76
N ASP A 75 -9.69 9.43 2.97
CA ASP A 75 -10.64 10.28 3.67
C ASP A 75 -9.90 10.98 4.82
N VAL A 76 -9.99 12.30 4.85
CA VAL A 76 -9.30 13.20 5.80
C VAL A 76 -10.28 13.97 6.70
N THR A 77 -11.55 13.58 6.72
CA THR A 77 -12.60 14.32 7.44
C THR A 77 -12.64 14.06 8.94
N GLY A 78 -12.02 12.96 9.41
CA GLY A 78 -11.93 12.61 10.83
C GLY A 78 -10.56 12.90 11.46
N ASP A 79 -10.39 12.48 12.71
CA ASP A 79 -9.15 12.65 13.49
C ASP A 79 -7.94 11.91 12.88
N HIS A 80 -8.21 10.90 12.06
CA HIS A 80 -7.21 10.08 11.39
C HIS A 80 -7.54 9.93 9.90
N ASN A 81 -6.50 9.91 9.08
CA ASN A 81 -6.63 9.59 7.66
C ASN A 81 -7.02 8.12 7.50
N ILE A 82 -8.05 7.88 6.68
CA ILE A 82 -8.52 6.55 6.33
C ILE A 82 -8.14 6.27 4.88
N TYR A 83 -7.46 5.15 4.65
CA TYR A 83 -6.96 4.73 3.35
C TYR A 83 -7.73 3.50 2.85
N LEU A 84 -8.02 3.48 1.56
CA LEU A 84 -8.69 2.36 0.89
C LEU A 84 -8.01 2.12 -0.46
N LEU A 85 -7.77 0.85 -0.81
CA LEU A 85 -7.35 0.50 -2.16
C LEU A 85 -8.51 0.69 -3.14
N LYS A 86 -8.31 1.51 -4.17
CA LYS A 86 -9.32 1.74 -5.21
C LYS A 86 -9.61 0.43 -5.94
N GLU A 87 -10.90 0.14 -6.14
CA GLU A 87 -11.37 -1.12 -6.76
C GLU A 87 -10.70 -1.38 -8.11
N ASP A 88 -10.62 -0.36 -8.97
CA ASP A 88 -10.02 -0.47 -10.32
C ASP A 88 -8.54 -0.87 -10.29
N TYR A 89 -7.84 -0.69 -9.16
CA TYR A 89 -6.43 -1.06 -9.03
C TYR A 89 -6.21 -2.40 -8.34
N LYS A 90 -7.24 -3.04 -7.76
CA LYS A 90 -7.11 -4.39 -7.16
C LYS A 90 -6.57 -5.43 -8.14
N PRO A 91 -7.06 -5.53 -9.40
CA PRO A 91 -6.52 -6.52 -10.35
C PRO A 91 -5.03 -6.31 -10.64
N ILE A 92 -4.59 -5.05 -10.73
CA ILE A 92 -3.19 -4.71 -11.02
C ILE A 92 -2.30 -5.04 -9.82
N VAL A 93 -2.71 -4.65 -8.61
CA VAL A 93 -1.97 -4.97 -7.37
C VAL A 93 -1.85 -6.47 -7.21
N LYS A 94 -2.95 -7.22 -7.40
CA LYS A 94 -2.94 -8.68 -7.37
C LYS A 94 -1.98 -9.27 -8.39
N ALA A 95 -2.06 -8.84 -9.65
CA ALA A 95 -1.20 -9.35 -10.71
C ALA A 95 0.29 -9.06 -10.46
N VAL A 96 0.64 -7.92 -9.84
CA VAL A 96 2.03 -7.64 -9.46
C VAL A 96 2.48 -8.54 -8.31
N LEU A 97 1.67 -8.68 -7.26
CA LEU A 97 2.02 -9.52 -6.10
C LEU A 97 2.14 -11.01 -6.46
N ASP A 98 1.28 -11.52 -7.35
CA ASP A 98 1.33 -12.92 -7.79
C ASP A 98 2.61 -13.24 -8.61
N ASN A 99 3.33 -12.22 -9.08
CA ASN A 99 4.57 -12.34 -9.86
C ASN A 99 5.79 -11.70 -9.16
N TYR A 100 5.68 -11.41 -7.87
CA TYR A 100 6.73 -10.80 -7.04
C TYR A 100 7.55 -11.87 -6.30
#